data_AF-A0A846N0H3-F1
#
_entry.id   AF-A0A846N0H3-F1
#
_cell.length_a   1.000
_cell.length_b   1.000
_cell.length_c   1.000
_cell.angle_alpha   90.00
_cell.angle_beta   90.00
_cell.angle_gamma   90.00
#
_symmetry.space_group_name_H-M   'P 1'
#
loop_
_entity.id
_entity.type
_entity.pdbx_description
1 polymer ?
#
loop_
_entity_poly.entity_id
_entity_poly.type
_entity_poly.pdbx_seq_one_letter_code
_entity_poly.pdbx_strand_id
1 'polypeptide(L)'
;MVSVRDTRHAQMFPVFTASEIATLERFGEERLYRDGEYLARAGEKGDAAFVIKSGRVVVTGQGHEGPIAIHDPGSFSGEISQLSGRPFLVDAQAEGDTKVLVLNSERLRHVLVSEAELGERIMRALILRRVGLLEDGVGGPVIVGPAENGGVLRLQGFLSRNGHPHQRLDPENDASARTMLEGVPEDEWPLVICPSGDILHNPSEDQLARCIGLVRAIDPNRLYDVAIVGAGPAGLAAAVYAGSEGLSAIVLDCRSFGGQAGASARIENYLGFPTGISGMALMARAFNQAQKFGVEMAIPDEVQRLSREEDGFTLHLANDEILRARAIIIATGARYRSLGLNNLSGFDGTSVHYWASPLEAKLCSAQEVALVGAGNSAGQAAVYLAANAKKVWLLARRGLEATMSRYLIDRIAAQPNIEVLTKTEITALEGENGILQAVRWRDGDGEESRHEMRHLFLFIGADPNTDWLGASGLKLCEKGFIATDDFASDAARPLETNIPGIFAIGDVRSGSVKRVAAAVGEGAQVVAQLHSYLAAQQAVPA
;
A
#
# COMPACT_ATOMS: atom_id res chain seq x y z
N MET A 1 -17.67 -12.03 -15.34
CA MET A 1 -16.49 -12.77 -14.87
C MET A 1 -16.96 -13.78 -13.84
N VAL A 2 -16.41 -14.99 -13.83
CA VAL A 2 -16.65 -15.92 -12.71
C VAL A 2 -15.91 -15.34 -11.49
N SER A 3 -16.57 -15.19 -10.34
CA SER A 3 -15.96 -14.56 -9.17
C SER A 3 -14.78 -15.41 -8.66
N VAL A 4 -13.79 -14.77 -8.03
CA VAL A 4 -12.72 -15.49 -7.31
C VAL A 4 -13.33 -16.42 -6.26
N ARG A 5 -14.45 -16.01 -5.67
CA ARG A 5 -15.22 -16.78 -4.69
C ARG A 5 -15.73 -18.10 -5.26
N ASP A 6 -16.23 -18.09 -6.49
CA ASP A 6 -16.75 -19.30 -7.14
C ASP A 6 -15.63 -20.26 -7.57
N THR A 7 -14.52 -19.73 -8.06
CA THR A 7 -13.41 -20.55 -8.59
C THR A 7 -12.48 -21.11 -7.51
N ARG A 8 -12.41 -20.47 -6.33
CA ARG A 8 -11.47 -20.83 -5.26
C ARG A 8 -12.13 -21.05 -3.89
N HIS A 9 -13.43 -21.32 -3.86
CA HIS A 9 -14.22 -21.51 -2.63
C HIS A 9 -13.56 -22.47 -1.62
N ALA A 10 -13.14 -23.66 -2.05
CA ALA A 10 -12.51 -24.65 -1.15
C ALA A 10 -11.19 -24.16 -0.53
N GLN A 11 -10.50 -23.21 -1.17
CA GLN A 11 -9.28 -22.59 -0.64
C GLN A 11 -9.60 -21.42 0.29
N MET A 12 -10.72 -20.71 0.05
CA MET A 12 -11.23 -19.68 0.94
C MET A 12 -11.83 -20.25 2.23
N PHE A 13 -12.41 -21.45 2.18
CA PHE A 13 -13.12 -22.07 3.30
C PHE A 13 -12.57 -23.47 3.57
N PRO A 14 -11.31 -23.58 4.06
CA PRO A 14 -10.74 -24.87 4.37
C PRO A 14 -11.46 -25.52 5.55
N VAL A 15 -11.66 -26.83 5.44
CA VAL A 15 -12.11 -27.70 6.54
C VAL A 15 -10.91 -28.52 7.00
N PHE A 16 -10.63 -28.51 8.30
CA PHE A 16 -9.55 -29.23 8.92
C PHE A 16 -10.00 -30.61 9.40
N THR A 17 -9.10 -31.58 9.28
CA THR A 17 -9.29 -32.93 9.83
C THR A 17 -9.19 -32.91 11.35
N ALA A 18 -9.69 -33.96 12.02
CA ALA A 18 -9.57 -34.09 13.47
C ALA A 18 -8.10 -34.02 13.96
N SER A 19 -7.16 -34.60 13.20
CA SER A 19 -5.73 -34.53 13.52
C SER A 19 -5.19 -33.10 13.42
N GLU A 20 -5.61 -32.36 12.39
CA GLU A 20 -5.21 -30.96 12.21
C GLU A 20 -5.79 -30.06 13.31
N ILE A 21 -7.03 -30.30 13.74
CA ILE A 21 -7.64 -29.58 14.87
C ILE A 21 -6.86 -29.88 16.16
N ALA A 22 -6.51 -31.14 16.43
CA ALA A 22 -5.69 -31.50 17.60
C ALA A 22 -4.31 -30.81 17.57
N THR A 23 -3.71 -30.65 16.39
CA THR A 23 -2.48 -29.86 16.20
C THR A 23 -2.70 -28.40 16.61
N LEU A 24 -3.83 -27.79 16.22
CA LEU A 24 -4.18 -26.39 16.51
C LEU A 24 -4.57 -26.16 17.98
N GLU A 25 -5.13 -27.16 18.67
CA GLU A 25 -5.48 -27.09 20.09
C GLU A 25 -4.29 -26.75 21.00
N ARG A 26 -3.06 -27.07 20.56
CA ARG A 26 -1.83 -26.69 21.26
C ARG A 26 -1.58 -25.18 21.29
N PHE A 27 -2.21 -24.44 20.38
CA PHE A 27 -2.03 -23.01 20.21
C PHE A 27 -3.24 -22.21 20.70
N GLY A 28 -4.46 -22.75 20.56
CA GLY A 28 -5.68 -22.01 20.83
C GLY A 28 -6.30 -22.26 22.19
N GLU A 29 -7.23 -21.39 22.58
CA GLU A 29 -8.06 -21.56 23.77
C GLU A 29 -9.47 -21.94 23.38
N GLU A 30 -10.03 -22.95 24.05
CA GLU A 30 -11.39 -23.37 23.79
C GLU A 30 -12.39 -22.42 24.45
N ARG A 31 -13.42 -22.01 23.69
CA ARG A 31 -14.51 -21.18 24.20
C ARG A 31 -15.85 -21.68 23.69
N LEU A 32 -16.86 -21.62 24.55
CA LEU A 32 -18.26 -21.86 24.22
C LEU A 32 -18.95 -20.50 24.01
N TYR A 33 -19.62 -20.35 22.88
CA TYR A 33 -20.50 -19.24 22.56
C TYR A 33 -21.94 -19.74 22.58
N ARG A 34 -22.84 -19.00 23.22
CA ARG A 34 -24.27 -19.32 23.24
C ARG A 34 -24.92 -18.98 21.90
N ASP A 35 -26.08 -19.57 21.65
CA ASP A 35 -26.90 -19.21 20.48
C ASP A 35 -27.10 -17.68 20.36
N GLY A 36 -26.84 -17.13 19.18
CA GLY A 36 -26.90 -15.69 18.91
C GLY A 36 -25.75 -14.86 19.50
N GLU A 37 -24.79 -15.44 20.22
CA GLU A 37 -23.63 -14.72 20.72
C GLU A 37 -22.67 -14.37 19.57
N TYR A 38 -22.12 -13.16 19.60
CA TYR A 38 -21.14 -12.72 18.60
C TYR A 38 -19.75 -13.22 18.96
N LEU A 39 -19.10 -13.86 18.00
CA LEU A 39 -17.68 -14.18 18.04
C LEU A 39 -16.84 -12.98 17.58
N ALA A 40 -17.37 -12.24 16.61
CA ALA A 40 -16.76 -11.06 16.03
C ALA A 40 -17.85 -10.07 15.61
N ARG A 41 -17.60 -8.78 15.77
CA ARG A 41 -18.45 -7.68 15.30
C ARG A 41 -17.65 -6.74 14.44
N ALA A 42 -18.19 -6.34 13.29
CA ALA A 42 -17.54 -5.38 12.41
C ALA A 42 -17.22 -4.08 13.16
N GLY A 43 -16.02 -3.55 12.96
CA GLY A 43 -15.54 -2.35 13.65
C GLY A 43 -14.98 -2.57 15.07
N GLU A 44 -15.28 -3.69 15.74
CA GLU A 44 -14.67 -4.02 17.03
C GLU A 44 -13.27 -4.61 16.87
N LYS A 45 -12.45 -4.52 17.93
CA LYS A 45 -11.07 -5.04 17.96
C LYS A 45 -11.02 -6.50 17.51
N GLY A 46 -10.36 -6.75 16.39
CA GLY A 46 -10.31 -8.06 15.73
C GLY A 46 -9.04 -8.82 15.99
N ASP A 47 -8.81 -9.23 17.24
CA ASP A 47 -7.58 -9.91 17.66
C ASP A 47 -7.65 -11.44 17.69
N ALA A 48 -8.67 -12.06 17.07
CA ALA A 48 -8.85 -13.51 17.09
C ALA A 48 -9.36 -14.11 15.77
N ALA A 49 -8.84 -15.29 15.42
CA ALA A 49 -9.42 -16.21 14.43
C ALA A 49 -9.95 -17.46 15.13
N PHE A 50 -10.82 -18.23 14.46
CA PHE A 50 -11.59 -19.29 15.08
C PHE A 50 -11.51 -20.60 14.29
N VAL A 51 -11.44 -21.72 14.98
CA VAL A 51 -11.69 -23.05 14.40
C VAL A 51 -12.93 -23.64 15.06
N ILE A 52 -13.91 -24.03 14.26
CA ILE A 52 -15.20 -24.48 14.77
C ILE A 52 -15.09 -25.95 15.16
N LYS A 53 -15.35 -26.28 16.43
CA LYS A 53 -15.30 -27.67 16.93
C LYS A 53 -16.68 -28.34 16.92
N SER A 54 -17.72 -27.59 17.27
CA SER A 54 -19.11 -28.03 17.23
C SER A 54 -20.03 -26.83 17.11
N GLY A 55 -21.27 -27.04 16.67
CA GLY A 55 -22.20 -25.95 16.37
C GLY A 55 -21.90 -25.32 15.02
N ARG A 56 -22.31 -24.06 14.82
CA ARG A 56 -22.20 -23.37 13.53
C ARG A 56 -21.99 -21.88 13.75
N VAL A 57 -21.23 -21.25 12.86
CA VAL A 57 -21.04 -19.79 12.83
C VAL A 57 -21.52 -19.23 11.50
N VAL A 58 -22.37 -18.22 11.55
CA VAL A 58 -22.88 -17.48 10.39
C VAL A 58 -22.13 -16.16 10.30
N VAL A 59 -21.59 -15.86 9.12
CA VAL A 59 -20.82 -14.64 8.85
C VAL A 59 -21.64 -13.71 7.95
N THR A 60 -21.84 -12.48 8.40
CA THR A 60 -22.57 -11.43 7.67
C THR A 60 -21.72 -10.17 7.59
N GLY A 61 -22.05 -9.25 6.67
CA GLY A 61 -21.32 -7.99 6.56
C GLY A 61 -22.19 -6.90 5.99
N GLN A 62 -21.87 -5.67 6.35
CA GLN A 62 -22.62 -4.50 5.89
C GLN A 62 -22.52 -4.35 4.37
N GLY A 63 -23.67 -4.09 3.73
CA GLY A 63 -23.81 -3.98 2.28
C GLY A 63 -23.87 -5.30 1.52
N HIS A 64 -24.04 -6.44 2.21
CA HIS A 64 -24.30 -7.74 1.57
C HIS A 64 -25.63 -8.32 2.06
N GLU A 65 -26.49 -8.74 1.13
CA GLU A 65 -27.74 -9.44 1.48
C GLU A 65 -27.45 -10.91 1.82
N GLY A 66 -27.82 -11.34 3.03
CA GLY A 66 -27.64 -12.72 3.49
C GLY A 66 -26.20 -13.07 3.91
N PRO A 67 -25.94 -14.34 4.23
CA PRO A 67 -24.65 -14.76 4.78
C PRO A 67 -23.53 -14.74 3.72
N ILE A 68 -22.39 -14.18 4.11
CA ILE A 68 -21.13 -14.24 3.35
C ILE A 68 -20.53 -15.64 3.46
N ALA A 69 -20.61 -16.25 4.65
CA ALA A 69 -20.12 -17.60 4.86
C ALA A 69 -20.89 -18.27 5.99
N ILE A 70 -20.94 -19.59 5.92
CA ILE A 70 -21.41 -20.45 7.02
C ILE A 70 -20.26 -21.40 7.33
N HIS A 71 -19.89 -21.48 8.61
CA HIS A 71 -18.82 -22.32 9.11
C HIS A 71 -19.40 -23.41 10.00
N ASP A 72 -19.37 -24.64 9.48
CA ASP A 72 -19.71 -25.87 10.19
C ASP A 72 -18.46 -26.47 10.90
N PRO A 73 -18.61 -27.52 11.72
CA PRO A 73 -17.49 -28.13 12.44
C PRO A 73 -16.31 -28.51 11.52
N GLY A 74 -15.10 -28.22 11.99
CA GLY A 74 -13.84 -28.34 11.26
C GLY A 74 -13.46 -27.11 10.43
N SER A 75 -14.38 -26.15 10.24
CA SER A 75 -14.10 -24.94 9.47
C SER A 75 -13.18 -23.97 10.20
N PHE A 76 -12.36 -23.25 9.44
CA PHE A 76 -11.61 -22.08 9.91
C PHE A 76 -12.33 -20.78 9.56
N SER A 77 -12.50 -19.88 10.53
CA SER A 77 -13.07 -18.53 10.38
C SER A 77 -12.03 -17.47 10.78
N GLY A 78 -12.00 -16.35 10.05
CA GLY A 78 -11.04 -15.27 10.26
C GLY A 78 -10.62 -14.58 8.97
N GLU A 79 -9.97 -13.43 9.11
CA GLU A 79 -9.56 -12.54 8.04
C GLU A 79 -8.12 -12.03 8.30
N ILE A 80 -7.39 -11.59 7.27
CA ILE A 80 -5.97 -11.22 7.38
C ILE A 80 -5.70 -10.11 8.42
N SER A 81 -6.67 -9.24 8.68
CA SER A 81 -6.63 -8.21 9.73
C SER A 81 -6.25 -8.77 11.10
N GLN A 82 -6.65 -10.01 11.40
CA GLN A 82 -6.38 -10.68 12.67
C GLN A 82 -4.90 -10.95 12.92
N LEU A 83 -4.05 -10.97 11.89
CA LEU A 83 -2.59 -11.07 12.07
C LEU A 83 -2.00 -9.85 12.76
N SER A 84 -2.63 -8.69 12.58
CA SER A 84 -2.25 -7.40 13.17
C SER A 84 -3.21 -6.95 14.28
N GLY A 85 -4.22 -7.75 14.59
CA GLY A 85 -5.29 -7.42 15.54
C GLY A 85 -6.18 -6.24 15.11
N ARG A 86 -6.19 -5.90 13.81
CA ARG A 86 -7.03 -4.83 13.29
C ARG A 86 -8.51 -5.17 13.46
N PRO A 87 -9.42 -4.18 13.45
CA PRO A 87 -10.84 -4.44 13.61
C PRO A 87 -11.38 -5.51 12.66
N PHE A 88 -12.41 -6.24 13.10
CA PHE A 88 -13.12 -7.16 12.21
C PHE A 88 -13.82 -6.37 11.10
N LEU A 89 -13.86 -6.95 9.91
CA LEU A 89 -14.58 -6.39 8.76
C LEU A 89 -16.01 -6.94 8.65
N VAL A 90 -16.29 -8.05 9.32
CA VAL A 90 -17.56 -8.78 9.20
C VAL A 90 -18.03 -9.18 10.57
N ASP A 91 -19.34 -9.40 10.69
CA ASP A 91 -19.95 -10.00 11.87
C ASP A 91 -19.85 -11.52 11.75
N ALA A 92 -19.59 -12.18 12.88
CA ALA A 92 -19.64 -13.63 12.99
C ALA A 92 -20.44 -14.00 14.25
N GLN A 93 -21.56 -14.70 14.05
CA GLN A 93 -22.50 -15.04 15.11
C GLN A 93 -22.67 -16.56 15.23
N ALA A 94 -22.77 -17.07 16.45
CA ALA A 94 -23.09 -18.46 16.71
C ALA A 94 -24.55 -18.76 16.34
N GLU A 95 -24.77 -19.83 15.58
CA GLU A 95 -26.09 -20.43 15.35
C GLU A 95 -26.15 -21.73 16.16
N GLY A 96 -26.87 -21.70 17.28
CA GLY A 96 -26.83 -22.70 18.34
C GLY A 96 -25.60 -22.59 19.26
N ASP A 97 -25.61 -23.36 20.35
CA ASP A 97 -24.46 -23.46 21.26
C ASP A 97 -23.23 -23.98 20.49
N THR A 98 -22.23 -23.11 20.34
CA THR A 98 -21.12 -23.29 19.41
C THR A 98 -19.80 -23.28 20.14
N LYS A 99 -19.01 -24.34 19.97
CA LYS A 99 -17.70 -24.50 20.61
C LYS A 99 -16.63 -24.22 19.59
N VAL A 100 -15.72 -23.31 19.92
CA VAL A 100 -14.63 -22.91 19.03
C VAL A 100 -13.29 -22.96 19.74
N LEU A 101 -12.24 -23.09 18.94
CA LEU A 101 -10.87 -22.83 19.34
C LEU A 101 -10.51 -21.41 18.90
N VAL A 102 -10.18 -20.56 19.85
CA VAL A 102 -9.81 -19.14 19.66
C VAL A 102 -8.29 -19.04 19.52
N LEU A 103 -7.86 -18.50 18.38
CA LEU A 103 -6.46 -18.20 18.07
C LEU A 103 -6.28 -16.69 18.05
N ASN A 104 -5.71 -16.12 19.11
CA ASN A 104 -5.40 -14.69 19.11
C ASN A 104 -4.32 -14.34 18.06
N SER A 105 -4.09 -13.05 17.78
CA SER A 105 -3.13 -12.61 16.76
C SER A 105 -1.74 -13.23 16.90
N GLU A 106 -1.22 -13.33 18.12
CA GLU A 106 0.09 -13.92 18.40
C GLU A 106 0.12 -15.41 18.11
N ARG A 107 -0.86 -16.15 18.63
CA ARG A 107 -0.99 -17.60 18.44
C ARG A 107 -1.24 -17.96 16.98
N LEU A 108 -2.04 -17.16 16.27
CA LEU A 108 -2.26 -17.32 14.84
C LEU A 108 -0.94 -17.19 14.08
N ARG A 109 -0.14 -16.15 14.33
CA ARG A 109 1.21 -16.02 13.73
C ARG A 109 2.10 -17.21 14.10
N HIS A 110 2.08 -17.66 15.35
CA HIS A 110 2.85 -18.80 15.81
C HIS A 110 2.49 -20.10 15.06
N VAL A 111 1.19 -20.36 14.81
CA VAL A 111 0.73 -21.47 13.94
C VAL A 111 1.29 -21.32 12.54
N LEU A 112 1.19 -20.12 11.94
CA LEU A 112 1.62 -19.87 10.57
C LEU A 112 3.12 -20.09 10.33
N VAL A 113 3.92 -19.93 11.37
CA VAL A 113 5.38 -20.12 11.33
C VAL A 113 5.75 -21.56 11.68
N SER A 114 5.12 -22.15 12.71
CA SER A 114 5.51 -23.46 13.24
C SER A 114 4.95 -24.64 12.44
N GLU A 115 3.79 -24.48 11.81
CA GLU A 115 3.10 -25.54 11.09
C GLU A 115 3.02 -25.18 9.59
N ALA A 116 3.97 -25.66 8.79
CA ALA A 116 4.13 -25.22 7.40
C ALA A 116 2.88 -25.47 6.53
N GLU A 117 2.33 -26.69 6.56
CA GLU A 117 1.18 -27.06 5.72
C GLU A 117 -0.11 -26.36 6.17
N LEU A 118 -0.39 -26.35 7.48
CA LEU A 118 -1.55 -25.64 8.04
C LEU A 118 -1.42 -24.13 7.84
N GLY A 119 -0.23 -23.60 8.07
CA GLY A 119 0.08 -22.20 7.88
C GLY A 119 -0.13 -21.74 6.44
N GLU A 120 0.26 -22.56 5.45
CA GLU A 120 -0.01 -22.28 4.04
C GLU A 120 -1.51 -22.23 3.76
N ARG A 121 -2.28 -23.23 4.22
CA ARG A 121 -3.74 -23.30 4.02
C ARG A 121 -4.46 -22.11 4.68
N ILE A 122 -4.08 -21.76 5.91
CA ILE A 122 -4.64 -20.63 6.65
C ILE A 122 -4.31 -19.33 5.93
N MET A 123 -3.03 -19.05 5.62
CA MET A 123 -2.65 -17.81 4.92
C MET A 123 -3.35 -17.66 3.59
N ARG A 124 -3.46 -18.75 2.81
CA ARG A 124 -4.18 -18.75 1.54
C ARG A 124 -5.66 -18.40 1.74
N ALA A 125 -6.32 -18.96 2.75
CA ALA A 125 -7.71 -18.64 3.07
C ALA A 125 -7.87 -17.16 3.44
N LEU A 126 -7.00 -16.63 4.31
CA LEU A 126 -7.03 -15.21 4.72
C LEU A 126 -6.85 -14.26 3.53
N ILE A 127 -5.86 -14.52 2.66
CA ILE A 127 -5.59 -13.71 1.48
C ILE A 127 -6.77 -13.75 0.50
N LEU A 128 -7.32 -14.93 0.21
CA LEU A 128 -8.42 -15.05 -0.74
C LEU A 128 -9.72 -14.43 -0.20
N ARG A 129 -9.98 -14.53 1.11
CA ARG A 129 -11.11 -13.83 1.75
C ARG A 129 -10.95 -12.32 1.64
N ARG A 130 -9.75 -11.78 1.86
CA ARG A 130 -9.47 -10.35 1.64
C ARG A 130 -9.80 -9.92 0.21
N VAL A 131 -9.37 -10.72 -0.78
CA VAL A 131 -9.68 -10.44 -2.19
C VAL A 131 -11.19 -10.45 -2.44
N GLY A 132 -11.92 -11.44 -1.92
CA GLY A 132 -13.38 -11.47 -2.05
C GLY A 132 -14.08 -10.26 -1.42
N LEU A 133 -13.67 -9.86 -0.22
CA LEU A 133 -14.22 -8.65 0.44
C LEU A 133 -13.92 -7.38 -0.35
N LEU A 134 -12.76 -7.28 -0.99
CA LEU A 134 -12.40 -6.15 -1.86
C LEU A 134 -13.23 -6.11 -3.14
N GLU A 135 -13.51 -7.26 -3.74
CA GLU A 135 -14.36 -7.38 -4.93
C GLU A 135 -15.82 -7.00 -4.61
N ASP A 136 -16.33 -7.46 -3.46
CA ASP A 136 -17.71 -7.24 -3.04
C ASP A 136 -17.91 -5.88 -2.34
N GLY A 137 -16.82 -5.20 -1.93
CA GLY A 137 -16.88 -3.94 -1.16
C GLY A 137 -17.40 -4.11 0.28
N VAL A 138 -17.35 -5.31 0.84
CA VAL A 138 -18.03 -5.62 2.11
C VAL A 138 -17.15 -5.33 3.32
N GLY A 139 -17.75 -4.74 4.36
CA GLY A 139 -17.10 -4.58 5.67
C GLY A 139 -16.20 -3.36 5.83
N GLY A 140 -16.15 -2.50 4.81
CA GLY A 140 -15.40 -1.24 4.81
C GLY A 140 -16.28 -0.01 5.01
N PRO A 141 -15.68 1.19 5.04
CA PRO A 141 -16.44 2.44 5.11
C PRO A 141 -17.26 2.67 3.83
N VAL A 142 -18.33 3.46 3.98
CA VAL A 142 -19.17 3.93 2.87
C VAL A 142 -18.83 5.38 2.55
N ILE A 143 -18.39 5.65 1.32
CA ILE A 143 -18.09 7.01 0.83
C ILE A 143 -19.32 7.52 0.07
N VAL A 144 -19.87 8.65 0.51
CA VAL A 144 -21.07 9.26 -0.09
C VAL A 144 -20.68 10.55 -0.78
N GLY A 145 -20.85 10.59 -2.11
CA GLY A 145 -20.51 11.77 -2.92
C GLY A 145 -20.45 11.46 -4.43
N PRO A 146 -20.48 12.50 -5.29
CA PRO A 146 -20.42 12.33 -6.74
C PRO A 146 -19.14 11.63 -7.20
N ALA A 147 -19.22 10.77 -8.21
CA ALA A 147 -18.08 10.00 -8.70
C ALA A 147 -16.87 10.83 -9.15
N GLU A 148 -17.08 12.05 -9.65
CA GLU A 148 -16.02 12.94 -10.14
C GLU A 148 -15.46 13.88 -9.06
N ASN A 149 -16.02 13.86 -7.84
CA ASN A 149 -15.52 14.71 -6.75
C ASN A 149 -14.09 14.29 -6.34
N GLY A 150 -13.18 15.27 -6.25
CA GLY A 150 -11.77 15.03 -5.94
C GLY A 150 -11.54 14.36 -4.57
N GLY A 151 -12.35 14.68 -3.56
CA GLY A 151 -12.32 14.04 -2.25
C GLY A 151 -12.74 12.57 -2.29
N VAL A 152 -13.79 12.24 -3.08
CA VAL A 152 -14.20 10.85 -3.33
C VAL A 152 -13.06 10.07 -3.98
N LEU A 153 -12.50 10.57 -5.09
CA LEU A 153 -11.41 9.91 -5.80
C LEU A 153 -10.17 9.72 -4.92
N ARG A 154 -9.82 10.72 -4.10
CA ARG A 154 -8.71 10.66 -3.13
C ARG A 154 -8.91 9.52 -2.14
N LEU A 155 -10.05 9.48 -1.46
CA LEU A 155 -10.33 8.48 -0.42
C LEU A 155 -10.51 7.07 -0.99
N GLN A 156 -11.18 6.92 -2.14
CA GLN A 156 -11.28 5.63 -2.83
C GLN A 156 -9.90 5.12 -3.25
N GLY A 157 -9.06 6.00 -3.79
CA GLY A 157 -7.68 5.68 -4.15
C GLY A 157 -6.86 5.23 -2.94
N PHE A 158 -7.00 5.93 -1.81
CA PHE A 158 -6.35 5.59 -0.54
C PHE A 158 -6.74 4.19 -0.04
N LEU A 159 -8.04 3.89 0.04
CA LEU A 159 -8.54 2.59 0.52
C LEU A 159 -8.14 1.46 -0.43
N SER A 160 -8.26 1.68 -1.74
CA SER A 160 -7.89 0.70 -2.76
C SER A 160 -6.39 0.36 -2.71
N ARG A 161 -5.51 1.36 -2.58
CA ARG A 161 -4.06 1.15 -2.47
C ARG A 161 -3.66 0.45 -1.18
N ASN A 162 -4.42 0.64 -0.10
CA ASN A 162 -4.22 -0.06 1.18
C ASN A 162 -4.94 -1.41 1.27
N GLY A 163 -5.55 -1.89 0.18
CA GLY A 163 -6.27 -3.17 0.18
C GLY A 163 -7.40 -3.22 1.20
N HIS A 164 -8.07 -2.08 1.42
CA HIS A 164 -9.21 -1.96 2.32
C HIS A 164 -10.52 -1.94 1.52
N PRO A 165 -11.49 -2.83 1.82
CA PRO A 165 -12.78 -2.82 1.14
C PRO A 165 -13.51 -1.51 1.40
N HIS A 166 -14.37 -1.08 0.50
CA HIS A 166 -15.19 0.12 0.69
C HIS A 166 -16.36 0.12 -0.29
N GLN A 167 -17.37 0.91 0.03
CA GLN A 167 -18.51 1.16 -0.85
C GLN A 167 -18.56 2.63 -1.24
N ARG A 168 -19.19 2.90 -2.37
CA ARG A 168 -19.49 4.26 -2.81
C ARG A 168 -20.96 4.38 -3.11
N LEU A 169 -21.62 5.37 -2.51
CA LEU A 169 -22.98 5.75 -2.85
C LEU A 169 -22.92 7.10 -3.59
N ASP A 170 -23.41 7.09 -4.82
CA ASP A 170 -23.38 8.26 -5.70
C ASP A 170 -24.76 8.94 -5.67
N PRO A 171 -24.86 10.22 -5.27
CA PRO A 171 -26.14 10.93 -5.26
C PRO A 171 -26.78 11.04 -6.64
N GLU A 172 -26.07 10.86 -7.75
CA GLU A 172 -26.74 10.83 -9.07
C GLU A 172 -27.64 9.60 -9.23
N ASN A 173 -27.30 8.47 -8.59
CA ASN A 173 -27.92 7.17 -8.84
C ASN A 173 -28.55 6.53 -7.59
N ASP A 174 -28.27 7.07 -6.40
CA ASP A 174 -28.69 6.51 -5.11
C ASP A 174 -29.53 7.54 -4.32
N ALA A 175 -30.79 7.19 -4.04
CA ALA A 175 -31.71 8.07 -3.32
C ALA A 175 -31.29 8.29 -1.85
N SER A 176 -30.71 7.28 -1.20
CA SER A 176 -30.21 7.39 0.17
C SER A 176 -29.00 8.32 0.22
N ALA A 177 -28.10 8.26 -0.76
CA ALA A 177 -26.99 9.21 -0.88
C ALA A 177 -27.47 10.65 -1.04
N ARG A 178 -28.50 10.90 -1.87
CA ARG A 178 -29.10 12.23 -2.01
C ARG A 178 -29.62 12.77 -0.69
N THR A 179 -30.35 11.94 0.07
CA THR A 179 -30.88 12.32 1.38
C THR A 179 -29.77 12.58 2.40
N MET A 180 -28.70 11.79 2.39
CA MET A 180 -27.56 12.00 3.29
C MET A 180 -26.81 13.30 3.03
N LEU A 181 -26.77 13.76 1.79
CA LEU A 181 -26.09 15.01 1.39
C LEU A 181 -27.03 16.24 1.44
N GLU A 182 -28.32 16.06 1.72
CA GLU A 182 -29.28 17.16 1.73
C GLU A 182 -28.95 18.15 2.86
N GLY A 183 -28.64 19.40 2.49
CA GLY A 183 -28.24 20.46 3.43
C GLY A 183 -26.77 20.43 3.86
N VAL A 184 -25.96 19.51 3.33
CA VAL A 184 -24.51 19.46 3.57
C VAL A 184 -23.79 20.30 2.51
N PRO A 185 -22.98 21.31 2.90
CA PRO A 185 -22.18 22.11 1.96
C PRO A 185 -21.25 21.26 1.08
N GLU A 186 -21.05 21.65 -0.19
CA GLU A 186 -20.22 20.88 -1.13
C GLU A 186 -18.75 20.76 -0.73
N ASP A 187 -18.22 21.72 0.04
CA ASP A 187 -16.85 21.71 0.57
C ASP A 187 -16.65 20.69 1.72
N GLU A 188 -17.75 20.23 2.31
CA GLU A 188 -17.78 19.15 3.30
C GLU A 188 -17.93 17.75 2.66
N TRP A 189 -18.00 17.68 1.33
CA TRP A 189 -18.08 16.40 0.61
C TRP A 189 -16.69 15.81 0.34
N PRO A 190 -16.53 14.47 0.35
CA PRO A 190 -17.57 13.47 0.63
C PRO A 190 -17.84 13.24 2.11
N LEU A 191 -19.03 12.73 2.42
CA LEU A 191 -19.27 12.11 3.72
C LEU A 191 -18.69 10.69 3.73
N VAL A 192 -18.14 10.26 4.87
CA VAL A 192 -17.68 8.89 5.07
C VAL A 192 -18.35 8.31 6.31
N ILE A 193 -19.01 7.18 6.15
CA ILE A 193 -19.59 6.39 7.25
C ILE A 193 -18.60 5.27 7.58
N CYS A 194 -18.01 5.30 8.77
CA CYS A 194 -17.09 4.27 9.24
C CYS A 194 -17.86 3.04 9.76
N PRO A 195 -17.23 1.84 9.79
CA PRO A 195 -17.86 0.65 10.35
C PRO A 195 -18.29 0.78 11.82
N SER A 196 -17.66 1.69 12.58
CA SER A 196 -18.06 2.06 13.95
C SER A 196 -19.40 2.79 14.04
N GLY A 197 -19.89 3.34 12.92
CA GLY A 197 -21.05 4.23 12.84
C GLY A 197 -20.69 5.72 12.84
N ASP A 198 -19.42 6.08 13.01
CA ASP A 198 -18.97 7.48 12.94
C ASP A 198 -19.14 8.05 11.52
N ILE A 199 -19.55 9.32 11.43
CA ILE A 199 -19.68 10.05 10.16
C ILE A 199 -18.63 11.14 10.12
N LEU A 200 -17.78 11.10 9.10
CA LEU A 200 -16.74 12.10 8.84
C LEU A 200 -17.11 12.95 7.62
N HIS A 201 -16.85 14.26 7.71
CA HIS A 201 -17.09 15.24 6.66
C HIS A 201 -15.76 15.57 5.98
N ASN A 202 -15.62 15.22 4.70
CA ASN A 202 -14.40 15.36 3.87
C ASN A 202 -13.09 15.05 4.62
N PRO A 203 -12.93 13.87 5.23
CA PRO A 203 -11.78 13.58 6.08
C PRO A 203 -10.47 13.54 5.29
N SER A 204 -9.37 13.81 5.98
CA SER A 204 -8.03 13.44 5.54
C SER A 204 -7.84 11.91 5.51
N GLU A 205 -6.80 11.45 4.81
CA GLU A 205 -6.46 10.01 4.76
C GLU A 205 -6.09 9.45 6.13
N ASP A 206 -5.42 10.24 6.99
CA ASP A 206 -5.09 9.84 8.38
C ASP A 206 -6.35 9.72 9.25
N GLN A 207 -7.26 10.71 9.21
CA GLN A 207 -8.52 10.65 9.94
C GLN A 207 -9.33 9.41 9.54
N LEU A 208 -9.40 9.12 8.24
CA LEU A 208 -10.07 7.92 7.74
C LEU A 208 -9.38 6.64 8.24
N ALA A 209 -8.06 6.58 8.14
CA ALA A 209 -7.27 5.42 8.57
C ALA A 209 -7.47 5.07 10.05
N ARG A 210 -7.52 6.08 10.92
CA ARG A 210 -7.79 5.89 12.36
C ARG A 210 -9.23 5.46 12.61
N CYS A 211 -10.19 6.08 11.92
CA CYS A 211 -11.61 5.75 12.05
C CYS A 211 -11.90 4.27 11.73
N ILE A 212 -11.25 3.73 10.70
CA ILE A 212 -11.41 2.31 10.29
C ILE A 212 -10.43 1.37 11.00
N GLY A 213 -9.60 1.88 11.91
CA GLY A 213 -8.58 1.12 12.65
C GLY A 213 -7.49 0.49 11.78
N LEU A 214 -7.15 1.11 10.65
CA LEU A 214 -6.02 0.71 9.80
C LEU A 214 -4.68 0.97 10.51
N VAL A 215 -4.63 2.06 11.27
CA VAL A 215 -3.49 2.51 12.08
C VAL A 215 -3.93 2.62 13.54
N ARG A 216 -3.03 2.26 14.45
CA ARG A 216 -3.23 2.40 15.90
C ARG A 216 -2.33 3.50 16.42
N ALA A 217 -2.72 4.08 17.55
CA ALA A 217 -1.86 5.00 18.28
C ALA A 217 -0.53 4.31 18.63
N ILE A 218 0.58 5.00 18.35
CA ILE A 218 1.91 4.53 18.70
C ILE A 218 2.09 4.58 20.23
N ASP A 219 2.60 3.51 20.81
CA ASP A 219 3.00 3.50 22.22
C ASP A 219 4.35 4.23 22.39
N PRO A 220 4.39 5.42 23.03
CA PRO A 220 5.61 6.20 23.16
C PRO A 220 6.65 5.56 24.09
N ASN A 221 6.25 4.57 24.89
CA ASN A 221 7.14 3.87 25.82
C ASN A 221 7.79 2.63 25.17
N ARG A 222 7.30 2.18 24.02
CA ARG A 222 7.84 1.02 23.33
C ARG A 222 9.11 1.41 22.57
N LEU A 223 10.20 0.73 22.88
CA LEU A 223 11.46 0.82 22.14
C LEU A 223 11.54 -0.33 21.14
N TYR A 224 11.49 -0.02 19.85
CA TYR A 224 11.67 -1.01 18.78
C TYR A 224 13.15 -1.31 18.56
N ASP A 225 13.47 -2.51 18.09
CA ASP A 225 14.83 -2.81 17.63
C ASP A 225 15.14 -2.02 16.35
N VAL A 226 14.13 -1.89 15.47
CA VAL A 226 14.25 -1.11 14.23
C VAL A 226 12.93 -0.45 13.84
N ALA A 227 13.01 0.82 13.42
CA ALA A 227 11.95 1.48 12.67
C ALA A 227 12.34 1.61 11.19
N ILE A 228 11.44 1.20 10.31
CA ILE A 228 11.63 1.24 8.86
C ILE A 228 10.73 2.35 8.30
N VAL A 229 11.34 3.40 7.76
CA VAL A 229 10.62 4.56 7.22
C VAL A 229 10.49 4.41 5.71
N GLY A 230 9.30 4.03 5.25
CA GLY A 230 8.91 3.79 3.87
C GLY A 230 8.47 2.35 3.65
N ALA A 231 7.27 2.15 3.10
CA ALA A 231 6.68 0.83 2.82
C ALA A 231 6.75 0.44 1.33
N GLY A 232 7.75 0.94 0.61
CA GLY A 232 8.07 0.49 -0.75
C GLY A 232 8.73 -0.90 -0.79
N PRO A 233 9.18 -1.37 -1.96
CA PRO A 233 9.83 -2.68 -2.10
C PRO A 233 10.99 -2.92 -1.14
N ALA A 234 11.84 -1.91 -0.94
CA ALA A 234 13.00 -2.01 -0.04
C ALA A 234 12.57 -2.14 1.43
N GLY A 235 11.65 -1.28 1.89
CA GLY A 235 11.18 -1.30 3.27
C GLY A 235 10.36 -2.54 3.60
N LEU A 236 9.50 -3.01 2.68
CA LEU A 236 8.75 -4.26 2.88
C LEU A 236 9.68 -5.48 2.91
N ALA A 237 10.75 -5.49 2.08
CA ALA A 237 11.75 -6.54 2.16
C ALA A 237 12.50 -6.51 3.50
N ALA A 238 12.96 -5.34 3.95
CA ALA A 238 13.59 -5.17 5.26
C ALA A 238 12.66 -5.62 6.41
N ALA A 239 11.37 -5.30 6.32
CA ALA A 239 10.35 -5.72 7.28
C ALA A 239 10.25 -7.25 7.35
N VAL A 240 10.11 -7.92 6.20
CA VAL A 240 10.03 -9.39 6.14
C VAL A 240 11.26 -10.02 6.80
N TYR A 241 12.47 -9.56 6.45
CA TYR A 241 13.70 -10.14 6.98
C TYR A 241 13.85 -9.85 8.48
N ALA A 242 13.63 -8.60 8.92
CA ALA A 242 13.72 -8.22 10.32
C ALA A 242 12.74 -9.02 11.20
N GLY A 243 11.48 -9.13 10.78
CA GLY A 243 10.49 -9.93 11.50
C GLY A 243 10.81 -11.42 11.51
N SER A 244 11.32 -11.97 10.40
CA SER A 244 11.70 -13.39 10.32
C SER A 244 12.89 -13.76 11.20
N GLU A 245 13.77 -12.79 11.48
CA GLU A 245 14.92 -12.93 12.39
C GLU A 245 14.56 -12.55 13.85
N GLY A 246 13.28 -12.28 14.13
CA GLY A 246 12.76 -12.09 15.47
C GLY A 246 12.95 -10.68 16.05
N LEU A 247 13.29 -9.69 15.22
CA LEU A 247 13.41 -8.29 15.66
C LEU A 247 12.03 -7.66 15.89
N SER A 248 11.90 -6.87 16.95
CA SER A 248 10.73 -6.00 17.13
C SER A 248 10.83 -4.83 16.15
N ALA A 249 10.12 -4.95 15.02
CA ALA A 249 10.14 -4.00 13.92
C ALA A 249 8.79 -3.29 13.72
N ILE A 250 8.86 -2.03 13.30
CA ILE A 250 7.72 -1.23 12.83
C ILE A 250 8.03 -0.57 11.49
N VAL A 251 7.04 -0.57 10.58
CA VAL A 251 7.10 0.11 9.29
C VAL A 251 6.16 1.31 9.31
N LEU A 252 6.69 2.47 8.92
CA LEU A 252 5.98 3.74 8.80
C LEU A 252 5.93 4.15 7.32
N ASP A 253 4.79 4.60 6.81
CA ASP A 253 4.66 5.18 5.47
C ASP A 253 3.55 6.21 5.46
N CYS A 254 3.71 7.31 4.73
CA CYS A 254 2.73 8.41 4.76
C CYS A 254 1.44 8.13 3.98
N ARG A 255 1.36 7.06 3.18
CA ARG A 255 0.21 6.83 2.29
C ARG A 255 -0.26 5.38 2.25
N SER A 256 0.59 4.46 1.80
CA SER A 256 0.19 3.09 1.49
C SER A 256 1.39 2.18 1.29
N PHE A 257 1.21 0.89 1.57
CA PHE A 257 2.24 -0.10 1.22
C PHE A 257 2.44 -0.19 -0.30
N GLY A 258 3.64 -0.66 -0.67
CA GLY A 258 4.06 -0.95 -2.03
C GLY A 258 4.80 0.18 -2.75
N GLY A 259 4.71 1.42 -2.25
CA GLY A 259 5.37 2.58 -2.84
C GLY A 259 5.11 2.71 -4.35
N GLN A 260 6.08 3.25 -5.09
CA GLN A 260 5.93 3.42 -6.55
C GLN A 260 5.73 2.08 -7.30
N ALA A 261 6.34 0.99 -6.81
CA ALA A 261 6.20 -0.31 -7.46
C ALA A 261 4.76 -0.82 -7.40
N GLY A 262 4.06 -0.56 -6.27
CA GLY A 262 2.65 -0.91 -6.09
C GLY A 262 1.72 -0.32 -7.14
N ALA A 263 2.05 0.88 -7.66
CA ALA A 263 1.27 1.55 -8.70
C ALA A 263 1.52 1.01 -10.12
N SER A 264 2.49 0.11 -10.31
CA SER A 264 2.79 -0.47 -11.62
C SER A 264 1.70 -1.46 -12.05
N ALA A 265 1.11 -1.25 -13.23
CA ALA A 265 0.12 -2.16 -13.79
C ALA A 265 0.67 -3.58 -14.01
N ARG A 266 1.94 -3.69 -14.46
CA ARG A 266 2.60 -4.98 -14.70
C ARG A 266 4.11 -4.86 -14.63
N ILE A 267 4.72 -5.73 -13.82
CA ILE A 267 6.17 -5.89 -13.67
C ILE A 267 6.57 -7.20 -14.38
N GLU A 268 7.27 -7.09 -15.51
CA GLU A 268 7.73 -8.23 -16.32
C GLU A 268 9.20 -8.61 -16.04
N ASN A 269 9.94 -7.75 -15.34
CA ASN A 269 11.38 -7.90 -15.07
C ASN A 269 11.70 -8.29 -13.63
N TYR A 270 10.76 -8.95 -12.94
CA TYR A 270 10.97 -9.51 -11.60
C TYR A 270 11.06 -11.03 -11.70
N LEU A 271 12.21 -11.59 -11.30
CA LEU A 271 12.49 -13.02 -11.41
C LEU A 271 11.45 -13.84 -10.62
N GLY A 272 10.99 -14.94 -11.22
CA GLY A 272 9.97 -15.84 -10.63
C GLY A 272 8.56 -15.65 -11.18
N PHE A 273 8.29 -14.58 -11.95
CA PHE A 273 7.00 -14.33 -12.58
C PHE A 273 7.13 -14.30 -14.11
N PRO A 274 7.14 -15.46 -14.80
CA PRO A 274 7.39 -15.54 -16.24
C PRO A 274 6.35 -14.83 -17.11
N THR A 275 5.13 -14.68 -16.61
CA THR A 275 4.06 -13.90 -17.25
C THR A 275 3.96 -12.48 -16.70
N GLY A 276 4.88 -12.05 -15.84
CA GLY A 276 4.78 -10.82 -15.06
C GLY A 276 3.71 -10.88 -13.96
N ILE A 277 3.73 -9.87 -13.10
CA ILE A 277 2.79 -9.70 -11.97
C ILE A 277 2.43 -8.23 -11.82
N SER A 278 1.22 -7.89 -11.37
CA SER A 278 0.92 -6.48 -11.05
C SER A 278 1.75 -6.02 -9.85
N GLY A 279 2.11 -4.75 -9.84
CA GLY A 279 2.87 -4.14 -8.75
C GLY A 279 2.18 -4.33 -7.40
N MET A 280 0.89 -4.04 -7.36
CA MET A 280 0.09 -4.22 -6.14
C MET A 280 0.04 -5.67 -5.66
N ALA A 281 -0.12 -6.64 -6.55
CA ALA A 281 -0.12 -8.05 -6.15
C ALA A 281 1.25 -8.51 -5.62
N LEU A 282 2.36 -8.00 -6.18
CA LEU A 282 3.70 -8.29 -5.68
C LEU A 282 3.91 -7.69 -4.28
N MET A 283 3.53 -6.42 -4.09
CA MET A 283 3.73 -5.71 -2.82
C MET A 283 2.81 -6.22 -1.72
N ALA A 284 1.55 -6.56 -2.03
CA ALA A 284 0.62 -7.15 -1.07
C ALA A 284 1.14 -8.49 -0.51
N ARG A 285 1.84 -9.30 -1.32
CA ARG A 285 2.49 -10.52 -0.83
C ARG A 285 3.55 -10.22 0.22
N ALA A 286 4.41 -9.24 -0.03
CA ALA A 286 5.45 -8.83 0.92
C ALA A 286 4.84 -8.22 2.19
N PHE A 287 3.82 -7.38 2.07
CA PHE A 287 3.07 -6.81 3.19
C PHE A 287 2.48 -7.90 4.09
N ASN A 288 1.75 -8.86 3.50
CA ASN A 288 1.15 -9.98 4.23
C ASN A 288 2.21 -10.87 4.89
N GLN A 289 3.36 -11.04 4.25
CA GLN A 289 4.48 -11.82 4.81
C GLN A 289 5.10 -11.12 6.03
N ALA A 290 5.28 -9.81 5.98
CA ALA A 290 5.78 -9.06 7.13
C ALA A 290 4.78 -9.09 8.30
N GLN A 291 3.47 -8.97 8.03
CA GLN A 291 2.44 -9.15 9.07
C GLN A 291 2.42 -10.56 9.66
N LYS A 292 2.63 -11.59 8.84
CA LYS A 292 2.79 -12.98 9.31
C LYS A 292 3.92 -13.10 10.34
N PHE A 293 5.03 -12.38 10.14
CA PHE A 293 6.16 -12.35 11.07
C PHE A 293 5.98 -11.37 12.24
N GLY A 294 4.81 -10.73 12.36
CA GLY A 294 4.49 -9.87 13.51
C GLY A 294 5.07 -8.46 13.42
N VAL A 295 5.56 -8.05 12.24
CA VAL A 295 5.98 -6.67 12.01
C VAL A 295 4.78 -5.75 12.11
N GLU A 296 4.95 -4.67 12.87
CA GLU A 296 3.92 -3.66 13.04
C GLU A 296 3.88 -2.73 11.82
N MET A 297 2.67 -2.45 11.33
CA MET A 297 2.43 -1.67 10.12
C MET A 297 1.62 -0.42 10.46
N ALA A 298 2.32 0.70 10.59
CA ALA A 298 1.78 2.02 10.86
C ALA A 298 1.67 2.80 9.54
N ILE A 299 0.60 2.54 8.80
CA ILE A 299 0.36 3.09 7.46
C ILE A 299 -1.11 3.50 7.32
N PRO A 300 -1.43 4.77 7.05
CA PRO A 300 -0.53 5.91 6.91
C PRO A 300 -0.07 6.47 8.26
N ASP A 301 1.24 6.67 8.44
CA ASP A 301 1.84 7.54 9.47
C ASP A 301 3.09 8.19 8.86
N GLU A 302 3.08 9.51 8.72
CA GLU A 302 4.18 10.26 8.12
C GLU A 302 5.22 10.65 9.18
N VAL A 303 6.48 10.31 8.91
CA VAL A 303 7.62 10.78 9.69
C VAL A 303 8.06 12.15 9.20
N GLN A 304 8.06 13.14 10.10
CA GLN A 304 8.46 14.52 9.77
C GLN A 304 9.86 14.88 10.28
N ARG A 305 10.33 14.24 11.34
CA ARG A 305 11.65 14.52 11.92
C ARG A 305 12.29 13.30 12.54
N LEU A 306 13.60 13.17 12.36
CA LEU A 306 14.47 12.21 13.05
C LEU A 306 15.42 12.94 13.99
N SER A 307 15.53 12.46 15.22
CA SER A 307 16.50 12.90 16.22
C SER A 307 17.21 11.72 16.86
N ARG A 308 18.47 11.93 17.25
CA ARG A 308 19.27 10.96 18.00
C ARG A 308 19.20 11.28 19.48
N GLU A 309 19.03 10.24 20.29
CA GLU A 309 19.03 10.28 21.75
C GLU A 309 20.15 9.37 22.29
N GLU A 310 20.37 9.35 23.61
CA GLU A 310 21.41 8.49 24.24
C GLU A 310 21.17 6.99 23.96
N ASP A 311 19.91 6.53 24.06
CA ASP A 311 19.54 5.11 23.95
C ASP A 311 19.02 4.70 22.54
N GLY A 312 19.21 5.54 21.52
CA GLY A 312 18.77 5.24 20.15
C GLY A 312 18.26 6.47 19.40
N PHE A 313 17.10 6.32 18.78
CA PHE A 313 16.52 7.32 17.88
C PHE A 313 15.05 7.57 18.19
N THR A 314 14.63 8.81 17.95
CA THR A 314 13.26 9.26 18.08
C THR A 314 12.76 9.77 16.73
N LEU A 315 11.62 9.25 16.28
CA LEU A 315 10.88 9.72 15.12
C LEU A 315 9.67 10.53 15.59
N HIS A 316 9.51 11.73 15.05
CA HIS A 316 8.33 12.57 15.25
C HIS A 316 7.42 12.43 14.05
N LEU A 317 6.18 12.05 14.32
CA LEU A 317 5.16 11.82 13.31
C LEU A 317 4.32 13.09 13.08
N ALA A 318 3.65 13.17 11.92
CA ALA A 318 2.83 14.33 11.52
C ALA A 318 1.61 14.58 12.42
N ASN A 319 1.21 13.59 13.19
CA ASN A 319 0.12 13.60 14.15
C ASN A 319 0.59 13.92 15.60
N ASP A 320 1.81 14.42 15.76
CA ASP A 320 2.49 14.68 17.04
C ASP A 320 2.83 13.44 17.88
N GLU A 321 2.54 12.22 17.40
CA GLU A 321 3.00 11.00 18.05
C GLU A 321 4.51 10.82 17.91
N ILE A 322 5.09 10.10 18.88
CA ILE A 322 6.53 9.89 18.98
C ILE A 322 6.81 8.39 19.00
N LEU A 323 7.75 7.96 18.16
CA LEU A 323 8.21 6.58 18.09
C LEU A 323 9.70 6.48 18.44
N ARG A 324 10.07 5.46 19.23
CA ARG A 324 11.46 5.21 19.64
C ARG A 324 12.00 3.91 19.05
N ALA A 325 13.21 3.92 18.53
CA ALA A 325 13.88 2.73 18.01
C ALA A 325 15.39 2.75 18.25
N ARG A 326 16.01 1.56 18.38
CA ARG A 326 17.47 1.41 18.52
C ARG A 326 18.21 1.68 17.22
N ALA A 327 17.58 1.41 16.09
CA ALA A 327 18.09 1.65 14.74
C ALA A 327 16.99 2.13 13.79
N ILE A 328 17.40 2.82 12.71
CA ILE A 328 16.50 3.35 11.68
C ILE A 328 16.93 2.83 10.32
N ILE A 329 15.97 2.34 9.53
CA ILE A 329 16.16 2.05 8.10
C ILE A 329 15.33 3.05 7.30
N ILE A 330 16.01 3.90 6.53
CA ILE A 330 15.37 4.88 5.64
C ILE A 330 15.17 4.24 4.26
N ALA A 331 13.92 3.99 3.92
CA ALA A 331 13.46 3.36 2.69
C ALA A 331 12.39 4.22 1.96
N THR A 332 12.45 5.55 2.14
CA THR A 332 11.44 6.51 1.67
C THR A 332 11.37 6.66 0.14
N GLY A 333 12.29 6.03 -0.58
CA GLY A 333 12.33 6.02 -2.04
C GLY A 333 12.51 7.41 -2.64
N ALA A 334 11.83 7.63 -3.77
CA ALA A 334 11.85 8.87 -4.51
C ALA A 334 10.43 9.23 -4.98
N ARG A 335 10.24 10.47 -5.42
CA ARG A 335 9.02 10.97 -6.06
C ARG A 335 9.34 11.44 -7.46
N TYR A 336 8.41 11.30 -8.40
CA TYR A 336 8.62 11.85 -9.74
C TYR A 336 8.71 13.37 -9.68
N ARG A 337 9.56 13.93 -10.54
CA ARG A 337 9.66 15.37 -10.72
C ARG A 337 8.34 15.91 -11.26
N SER A 338 7.96 17.08 -10.76
CA SER A 338 6.86 17.86 -11.31
C SER A 338 7.36 18.78 -12.43
N LEU A 339 6.44 19.26 -13.27
CA LEU A 339 6.72 20.37 -14.18
C LEU A 339 6.72 21.66 -13.36
N GLY A 340 7.61 22.61 -13.68
CA GLY A 340 7.69 23.92 -13.01
C GLY A 340 6.55 24.86 -13.39
N LEU A 341 5.31 24.38 -13.36
CA LEU A 341 4.09 25.11 -13.74
C LEU A 341 3.30 25.46 -12.48
N ASN A 342 3.02 26.75 -12.28
CA ASN A 342 2.43 27.25 -11.04
C ASN A 342 1.05 26.67 -10.69
N ASN A 343 0.25 26.31 -11.69
CA ASN A 343 -1.11 25.78 -11.51
C ASN A 343 -1.21 24.25 -11.54
N LEU A 344 -0.08 23.54 -11.66
CA LEU A 344 -0.08 22.08 -11.81
C LEU A 344 -0.67 21.36 -10.61
N SER A 345 -0.36 21.81 -9.39
CA SER A 345 -0.86 21.20 -8.16
C SER A 345 -2.39 21.24 -8.04
N GLY A 346 -3.05 22.16 -8.74
CA GLY A 346 -4.52 22.21 -8.79
C GLY A 346 -5.15 21.02 -9.53
N PHE A 347 -4.38 20.29 -10.34
CA PHE A 347 -4.84 19.16 -11.14
C PHE A 347 -4.30 17.80 -10.66
N ASP A 348 -3.46 17.78 -9.62
CA ASP A 348 -2.84 16.55 -9.11
C ASP A 348 -3.90 15.58 -8.57
N GLY A 349 -3.86 14.33 -9.03
CA GLY A 349 -4.74 13.26 -8.56
C GLY A 349 -6.13 13.21 -9.22
N THR A 350 -6.52 14.26 -9.94
CA THR A 350 -7.74 14.30 -10.76
C THR A 350 -7.41 14.13 -12.25
N SER A 351 -6.54 15.01 -12.76
CA SER A 351 -6.17 15.08 -14.18
C SER A 351 -4.68 14.87 -14.42
N VAL A 352 -3.81 15.21 -13.47
CA VAL A 352 -2.37 14.98 -13.54
C VAL A 352 -2.00 13.76 -12.70
N HIS A 353 -1.31 12.82 -13.35
CA HIS A 353 -1.02 11.48 -12.83
C HIS A 353 0.49 11.18 -12.91
N TYR A 354 1.01 10.47 -11.91
CA TYR A 354 2.44 10.07 -11.85
C TYR A 354 2.62 8.55 -11.94
N TRP A 355 1.56 7.84 -12.33
CA TRP A 355 1.50 6.41 -12.52
C TRP A 355 0.39 6.08 -13.52
N ALA A 356 0.33 4.83 -13.97
CA ALA A 356 -0.76 4.34 -14.80
C ALA A 356 -1.26 3.00 -14.24
N SER A 357 -2.45 3.01 -13.63
CA SER A 357 -3.10 1.85 -13.03
C SER A 357 -4.44 1.53 -13.72
N PRO A 358 -5.16 0.46 -13.32
CA PRO A 358 -6.51 0.21 -13.83
C PRO A 358 -7.49 1.37 -13.61
N LEU A 359 -7.31 2.16 -12.54
CA LEU A 359 -8.15 3.33 -12.26
C LEU A 359 -7.94 4.41 -13.33
N GLU A 360 -6.70 4.86 -13.55
CA GLU A 360 -6.42 5.88 -14.56
C GLU A 360 -6.72 5.38 -15.98
N ALA A 361 -6.46 4.11 -16.27
CA ALA A 361 -6.82 3.52 -17.57
C ALA A 361 -8.33 3.56 -17.83
N LYS A 362 -9.15 3.34 -16.80
CA LYS A 362 -10.62 3.47 -16.89
C LYS A 362 -11.04 4.92 -17.08
N LEU A 363 -10.44 5.87 -16.35
CA LEU A 363 -10.71 7.30 -16.51
C LEU A 363 -10.36 7.78 -17.93
N CYS A 364 -9.28 7.27 -18.50
CA CYS A 364 -8.78 7.64 -19.84
C CYS A 364 -9.46 6.87 -20.99
N SER A 365 -10.41 5.98 -20.70
CA SER A 365 -11.02 5.11 -21.71
C SER A 365 -11.68 5.94 -22.83
N ALA A 366 -11.35 5.61 -24.08
CA ALA A 366 -11.83 6.31 -25.28
C ALA A 366 -11.45 7.81 -25.37
N GLN A 367 -10.49 8.27 -24.57
CA GLN A 367 -9.97 9.65 -24.60
C GLN A 367 -8.55 9.70 -25.17
N GLU A 368 -8.13 10.88 -25.63
CA GLU A 368 -6.72 11.14 -25.90
C GLU A 368 -6.03 11.50 -24.58
N VAL A 369 -4.76 11.11 -24.43
CA VAL A 369 -3.96 11.41 -23.23
C VAL A 369 -2.56 11.87 -23.59
N ALA A 370 -2.00 12.77 -22.78
CA ALA A 370 -0.60 13.19 -22.89
C ALA A 370 0.26 12.47 -21.85
N LEU A 371 1.42 11.95 -22.25
CA LEU A 371 2.40 11.34 -21.37
C LEU A 371 3.78 11.96 -21.61
N VAL A 372 4.40 12.48 -20.56
CA VAL A 372 5.72 13.13 -20.63
C VAL A 372 6.78 12.21 -20.03
N GLY A 373 7.76 11.79 -20.82
CA GLY A 373 8.89 11.00 -20.33
C GLY A 373 9.61 10.21 -21.42
N ALA A 374 10.87 9.85 -21.15
CA ALA A 374 11.71 9.08 -22.09
C ALA A 374 12.33 7.83 -21.45
N GLY A 375 12.02 7.54 -20.18
CA GLY A 375 12.54 6.37 -19.46
C GLY A 375 11.68 5.12 -19.60
N ASN A 376 12.15 4.00 -19.05
CA ASN A 376 11.40 2.72 -19.07
C ASN A 376 9.99 2.83 -18.49
N SER A 377 9.82 3.54 -17.37
CA SER A 377 8.50 3.73 -16.76
C SER A 377 7.52 4.44 -17.70
N ALA A 378 7.99 5.46 -18.42
CA ALA A 378 7.20 6.18 -19.42
C ALA A 378 6.76 5.26 -20.56
N GLY A 379 7.69 4.44 -21.08
CA GLY A 379 7.39 3.50 -22.17
C GLY A 379 6.41 2.40 -21.77
N GLN A 380 6.55 1.85 -20.56
CA GLN A 380 5.61 0.86 -20.01
C GLN A 380 4.21 1.45 -19.82
N ALA A 381 4.13 2.67 -19.26
CA ALA A 381 2.87 3.37 -19.08
C ALA A 381 2.21 3.73 -20.42
N ALA A 382 2.97 4.18 -21.42
CA ALA A 382 2.44 4.48 -22.75
C ALA A 382 1.81 3.23 -23.40
N VAL A 383 2.51 2.09 -23.39
CA VAL A 383 1.99 0.82 -23.94
C VAL A 383 0.76 0.33 -23.16
N TYR A 384 0.74 0.50 -21.85
CA TYR A 384 -0.40 0.11 -21.01
C TYR A 384 -1.64 0.98 -21.26
N LEU A 385 -1.47 2.30 -21.30
CA LEU A 385 -2.57 3.24 -21.57
C LEU A 385 -3.12 3.09 -22.98
N ALA A 386 -2.27 2.78 -23.97
CA ALA A 386 -2.67 2.55 -25.36
C ALA A 386 -3.69 1.41 -25.53
N ALA A 387 -3.80 0.49 -24.56
CA ALA A 387 -4.81 -0.56 -24.59
C ALA A 387 -6.25 -0.05 -24.32
N ASN A 388 -6.41 1.13 -23.71
CA ASN A 388 -7.71 1.69 -23.29
C ASN A 388 -7.98 3.10 -23.84
N ALA A 389 -6.93 3.90 -24.02
CA ALA A 389 -7.02 5.25 -24.55
C ALA A 389 -7.25 5.24 -26.07
N LYS A 390 -7.97 6.27 -26.56
CA LYS A 390 -8.12 6.52 -28.01
C LYS A 390 -6.77 6.80 -28.66
N LYS A 391 -5.92 7.59 -27.99
CA LYS A 391 -4.57 7.95 -28.45
C LYS A 391 -3.67 8.32 -27.27
N VAL A 392 -2.40 7.93 -27.33
CA VAL A 392 -1.38 8.34 -26.36
C VAL A 392 -0.34 9.22 -27.06
N TRP A 393 -0.25 10.47 -26.64
CA TRP A 393 0.80 11.40 -27.07
C TRP A 393 2.00 11.26 -26.13
N LEU A 394 3.09 10.64 -26.59
CA LEU A 394 4.32 10.44 -25.83
C LEU A 394 5.30 11.58 -26.10
N LEU A 395 5.34 12.56 -25.19
CA LEU A 395 6.20 13.74 -25.28
C LEU A 395 7.55 13.48 -24.58
N ALA A 396 8.64 13.75 -25.28
CA ALA A 396 9.99 13.61 -24.75
C ALA A 396 10.88 14.77 -25.17
N ARG A 397 11.69 15.30 -24.23
CA ARG A 397 12.67 16.37 -24.55
C ARG A 397 13.87 15.90 -25.37
N ARG A 398 14.08 14.58 -25.44
CA ARG A 398 15.18 13.90 -26.15
C ARG A 398 14.65 12.64 -26.82
N GLY A 399 15.42 12.02 -27.71
CA GLY A 399 15.08 10.73 -28.32
C GLY A 399 14.92 9.62 -27.26
N LEU A 400 14.00 8.67 -27.50
CA LEU A 400 13.68 7.60 -26.55
C LEU A 400 14.88 6.66 -26.33
N GLU A 401 15.68 6.44 -27.38
CA GLU A 401 16.87 5.60 -27.39
C GLU A 401 17.97 6.04 -26.40
N ALA A 402 17.93 7.28 -25.93
CA ALA A 402 18.88 7.78 -24.94
C ALA A 402 18.72 7.12 -23.57
N THR A 403 17.51 6.66 -23.21
CA THR A 403 17.21 6.18 -21.84
C THR A 403 16.26 4.99 -21.77
N MET A 404 15.51 4.68 -22.83
CA MET A 404 14.53 3.60 -22.85
C MET A 404 15.12 2.29 -23.39
N SER A 405 14.75 1.16 -22.78
CA SER A 405 15.15 -0.17 -23.23
C SER A 405 14.58 -0.48 -24.62
N ARG A 406 15.38 -1.13 -25.47
CA ARG A 406 15.05 -1.40 -26.88
C ARG A 406 13.69 -2.07 -27.09
N TYR A 407 13.36 -3.07 -26.28
CA TYR A 407 12.09 -3.80 -26.42
C TYR A 407 10.85 -2.90 -26.23
N LEU A 408 10.94 -1.86 -25.39
CA LEU A 408 9.84 -0.90 -25.19
C LEU A 408 9.72 0.03 -26.39
N ILE A 409 10.85 0.49 -26.94
CA ILE A 409 10.85 1.29 -28.18
C ILE A 409 10.17 0.51 -29.30
N ASP A 410 10.52 -0.78 -29.47
CA ASP A 410 9.93 -1.64 -30.49
C ASP A 410 8.42 -1.86 -30.23
N ARG A 411 7.99 -2.05 -28.98
CA ARG A 411 6.56 -2.15 -28.61
C ARG A 411 5.79 -0.86 -28.88
N ILE A 412 6.38 0.31 -28.57
CA ILE A 412 5.77 1.61 -28.84
C ILE A 412 5.59 1.81 -30.34
N ALA A 413 6.62 1.52 -31.14
CA ALA A 413 6.56 1.64 -32.59
C ALA A 413 5.53 0.69 -33.23
N ALA A 414 5.24 -0.45 -32.59
CA ALA A 414 4.23 -1.40 -33.05
C ALA A 414 2.78 -0.99 -32.72
N GLN A 415 2.57 0.05 -31.90
CA GLN A 415 1.23 0.50 -31.50
C GLN A 415 0.77 1.68 -32.37
N PRO A 416 -0.31 1.54 -33.16
CA PRO A 416 -0.74 2.59 -34.10
C PRO A 416 -1.36 3.82 -33.43
N ASN A 417 -1.78 3.69 -32.16
CA ASN A 417 -2.40 4.78 -31.40
C ASN A 417 -1.43 5.46 -30.42
N ILE A 418 -0.12 5.21 -30.52
CA ILE A 418 0.90 5.96 -29.80
C ILE A 418 1.62 6.88 -30.79
N GLU A 419 1.61 8.18 -30.52
CA GLU A 419 2.37 9.16 -31.29
C GLU A 419 3.51 9.73 -30.44
N VAL A 420 4.73 9.60 -30.93
CA VAL A 420 5.94 10.03 -30.21
C VAL A 420 6.36 11.41 -30.70
N LEU A 421 6.34 12.39 -29.80
CA LEU A 421 6.78 13.76 -30.05
C LEU A 421 8.10 14.01 -29.30
N THR A 422 9.20 14.05 -30.06
CA THR A 422 10.53 14.34 -29.49
C THR A 422 10.85 15.83 -29.57
N LYS A 423 11.74 16.29 -28.69
CA LYS A 423 12.06 17.72 -28.49
C LYS A 423 10.82 18.54 -28.11
N THR A 424 9.88 17.92 -27.39
CA THR A 424 8.61 18.55 -27.01
C THR A 424 8.53 18.71 -25.50
N GLU A 425 8.03 19.86 -25.04
CA GLU A 425 7.81 20.16 -23.63
C GLU A 425 6.43 20.78 -23.39
N ILE A 426 5.80 20.42 -22.26
CA ILE A 426 4.56 21.06 -21.80
C ILE A 426 4.89 22.45 -21.27
N THR A 427 4.16 23.46 -21.73
CA THR A 427 4.37 24.88 -21.39
C THR A 427 3.26 25.46 -20.52
N ALA A 428 2.05 24.94 -20.62
CA ALA A 428 0.93 25.39 -19.80
C ALA A 428 -0.17 24.32 -19.65
N LEU A 429 -0.96 24.45 -18.59
CA LEU A 429 -2.15 23.66 -18.30
C LEU A 429 -3.36 24.60 -18.21
N GLU A 430 -4.46 24.24 -18.85
CA GLU A 430 -5.72 24.99 -18.82
C GLU A 430 -6.83 24.10 -18.26
N GLY A 431 -7.60 24.62 -17.30
CA GLY A 431 -8.70 23.90 -16.67
C GLY A 431 -9.25 24.63 -15.46
N GLU A 432 -10.36 24.13 -14.94
CA GLU A 432 -11.11 24.72 -13.83
C GLU A 432 -11.55 23.62 -12.85
N ASN A 433 -11.73 23.95 -11.57
CA ASN A 433 -12.19 23.03 -10.52
C ASN A 433 -11.37 21.72 -10.44
N GLY A 434 -10.07 21.80 -10.71
CA GLY A 434 -9.16 20.66 -10.73
C GLY A 434 -9.34 19.71 -11.91
N ILE A 435 -10.16 20.07 -12.91
CA ILE A 435 -10.35 19.29 -14.13
C ILE A 435 -9.59 19.97 -15.27
N LEU A 436 -8.63 19.24 -15.84
CA LEU A 436 -7.87 19.71 -17.00
C LEU A 436 -8.78 19.69 -18.24
N GLN A 437 -8.73 20.78 -19.02
CA GLN A 437 -9.46 20.93 -20.27
C GLN A 437 -8.52 20.94 -21.47
N ALA A 438 -7.31 21.50 -21.32
CA ALA A 438 -6.30 21.50 -22.36
C ALA A 438 -4.87 21.54 -21.81
N VAL A 439 -3.95 21.05 -22.64
CA VAL A 439 -2.51 21.19 -22.45
C VAL A 439 -1.93 22.00 -23.60
N ARG A 440 -0.93 22.83 -23.29
CA ARG A 440 -0.07 23.45 -24.29
C ARG A 440 1.29 22.80 -24.27
N TRP A 441 1.83 22.51 -25.45
CA TRP A 441 3.21 22.10 -25.58
C TRP A 441 3.91 22.86 -26.70
N ARG A 442 5.21 23.01 -26.52
CA ARG A 442 6.14 23.55 -27.51
C ARG A 442 6.94 22.43 -28.12
N ASP A 443 7.03 22.42 -29.44
CA ASP A 443 7.84 21.44 -30.18
C ASP A 443 9.30 21.88 -30.37
N GLY A 444 10.06 21.08 -31.13
CA GLY A 444 11.47 21.31 -31.38
C GLY A 444 11.77 22.51 -32.28
N ASP A 445 10.77 23.00 -33.03
CA ASP A 445 10.86 24.18 -33.88
C ASP A 445 10.45 25.46 -33.12
N GLY A 446 9.97 25.30 -31.88
CA GLY A 446 9.54 26.38 -31.00
C GLY A 446 8.08 26.75 -31.17
N GLU A 447 7.32 26.03 -32.00
CA GLU A 447 5.89 26.27 -32.20
C GLU A 447 5.10 25.74 -31.00
N GLU A 448 4.18 26.57 -30.49
CA GLU A 448 3.34 26.24 -29.34
C GLU A 448 1.92 25.95 -29.81
N SER A 449 1.41 24.78 -29.43
CA SER A 449 0.07 24.32 -29.83
C SER A 449 -0.77 23.91 -28.63
N ARG A 450 -2.08 24.12 -28.74
CA ARG A 450 -3.07 23.80 -27.70
C ARG A 450 -3.82 22.53 -28.09
N HIS A 451 -3.93 21.59 -27.16
CA HIS A 451 -4.59 20.31 -27.35
C HIS A 451 -5.60 20.06 -26.24
N GLU A 452 -6.84 19.76 -26.61
CA GLU A 452 -7.89 19.39 -25.65
C GLU A 452 -7.56 18.05 -25.03
N MET A 453 -7.37 18.04 -23.71
CA MET A 453 -6.83 16.89 -23.00
C MET A 453 -7.29 16.93 -21.54
N ARG A 454 -7.88 15.85 -21.07
CA ARG A 454 -8.34 15.73 -19.68
C ARG A 454 -7.32 15.10 -18.74
N HIS A 455 -6.33 14.40 -19.30
CA HIS A 455 -5.37 13.64 -18.51
C HIS A 455 -3.93 13.82 -19.02
N LEU A 456 -3.03 14.09 -18.07
CA LEU A 456 -1.60 14.28 -18.28
C LEU A 456 -0.83 13.34 -17.34
N PHE A 457 0.10 12.58 -17.90
CA PHE A 457 0.94 11.63 -17.16
C PHE A 457 2.39 12.09 -17.13
N LEU A 458 3.01 12.15 -15.94
CA LEU A 458 4.37 12.68 -15.76
C LEU A 458 5.36 11.60 -15.30
N PHE A 459 6.36 11.32 -16.14
CA PHE A 459 7.43 10.35 -15.92
C PHE A 459 8.82 10.98 -16.21
N ILE A 460 9.12 12.13 -15.60
CA ILE A 460 10.25 13.02 -15.95
C ILE A 460 11.46 12.96 -15.00
N GLY A 461 11.79 11.77 -14.49
CA GLY A 461 12.85 11.56 -13.50
C GLY A 461 12.33 11.71 -12.07
N ALA A 462 13.19 11.49 -11.08
CA ALA A 462 12.77 11.43 -9.68
C ALA A 462 13.71 12.19 -8.74
N ASP A 463 13.13 12.79 -7.71
CA ASP A 463 13.83 13.40 -6.58
C ASP A 463 13.64 12.53 -5.34
N PRO A 464 14.67 12.36 -4.50
CA PRO A 464 14.57 11.51 -3.31
C PRO A 464 13.64 12.12 -2.26
N ASN A 465 12.96 11.27 -1.48
CA ASN A 465 12.10 11.72 -0.38
C ASN A 465 12.93 11.94 0.90
N THR A 466 13.72 13.02 0.91
CA THR A 466 14.71 13.34 1.96
C THR A 466 14.48 14.69 2.65
N ASP A 467 13.45 15.44 2.27
CA ASP A 467 13.22 16.81 2.79
C ASP A 467 13.10 16.85 4.32
N TRP A 468 12.47 15.83 4.90
CA TRP A 468 12.29 15.65 6.35
C TRP A 468 13.59 15.40 7.13
N LEU A 469 14.70 15.16 6.44
CA LEU A 469 16.01 14.86 7.05
C LEU A 469 16.86 16.10 7.32
N GLY A 470 16.39 17.31 6.98
CA GLY A 470 17.20 18.53 7.04
C GLY A 470 17.88 18.82 8.38
N ALA A 471 17.26 18.42 9.50
CA ALA A 471 17.80 18.59 10.85
C ALA A 471 18.52 17.35 11.41
N SER A 472 18.59 16.24 10.68
CA SER A 472 19.11 14.97 11.17
C SER A 472 20.64 14.88 11.19
N GLY A 473 21.34 15.73 10.44
CA GLY A 473 22.79 15.63 10.24
C GLY A 473 23.22 14.55 9.24
N LEU A 474 22.27 13.90 8.54
CA LEU A 474 22.57 12.97 7.46
C LEU A 474 23.19 13.69 6.26
N LYS A 475 24.22 13.08 5.69
CA LYS A 475 24.88 13.60 4.50
C LYS A 475 24.14 13.13 3.24
N LEU A 476 23.80 14.10 2.40
CA LEU A 476 23.18 13.88 1.09
C LEU A 476 24.21 14.20 -0.01
N CYS A 477 24.13 13.50 -1.14
CA CYS A 477 24.92 13.86 -2.33
C CYS A 477 24.34 15.12 -3.00
N GLU A 478 25.01 15.65 -4.03
CA GLU A 478 24.57 16.85 -4.76
C GLU A 478 23.15 16.75 -5.35
N LYS A 479 22.67 15.52 -5.58
CA LYS A 479 21.33 15.24 -6.10
C LYS A 479 20.28 15.00 -4.99
N GLY A 480 20.64 15.21 -3.73
CA GLY A 480 19.78 15.04 -2.57
C GLY A 480 19.63 13.60 -2.05
N PHE A 481 20.28 12.61 -2.65
CA PHE A 481 20.15 11.21 -2.20
C PHE A 481 21.06 10.93 -1.00
N ILE A 482 20.66 10.01 -0.12
CA ILE A 482 21.42 9.68 1.09
C ILE A 482 22.73 8.98 0.72
N ALA A 483 23.85 9.53 1.17
CA ALA A 483 25.17 8.94 0.97
C ALA A 483 25.44 7.81 1.99
N THR A 484 25.95 6.69 1.50
CA THR A 484 26.30 5.49 2.29
C THR A 484 27.73 5.03 1.96
N ASP A 485 28.06 5.04 0.67
CA ASP A 485 29.35 4.57 0.13
C ASP A 485 30.60 5.27 0.72
N ASP A 486 30.52 6.54 1.11
CA ASP A 486 31.66 7.32 1.64
C ASP A 486 31.96 7.07 3.13
N PHE A 487 31.04 6.42 3.85
CA PHE A 487 31.08 6.26 5.31
C PHE A 487 31.25 4.80 5.75
N ALA A 488 31.35 3.88 4.80
CA ALA A 488 31.77 2.50 4.97
C ALA A 488 33.26 2.43 5.36
N SER A 489 33.64 3.13 6.44
CA SER A 489 34.96 3.00 7.09
C SER A 489 35.20 1.59 7.62
N ASP A 490 34.12 0.83 7.80
CA ASP A 490 34.10 -0.61 8.00
C ASP A 490 33.38 -1.26 6.81
N ALA A 491 34.09 -2.11 6.04
CA ALA A 491 33.53 -2.84 4.91
C ALA A 491 32.35 -3.75 5.30
N ALA A 492 32.12 -3.95 6.61
CA ALA A 492 31.04 -4.74 7.16
C ALA A 492 29.64 -4.12 7.01
N ARG A 493 29.51 -2.78 6.91
CA ARG A 493 28.19 -2.10 6.89
C ARG A 493 28.03 -1.09 5.73
N PRO A 494 28.01 -1.55 4.47
CA PRO A 494 27.96 -0.68 3.29
C PRO A 494 26.64 0.10 3.10
N LEU A 495 25.57 -0.23 3.82
CA LEU A 495 24.28 0.48 3.76
C LEU A 495 24.09 1.45 4.93
N GLU A 496 25.05 1.51 5.85
CA GLU A 496 25.06 2.46 6.97
C GLU A 496 25.39 3.87 6.47
N THR A 497 24.73 4.87 7.04
CA THR A 497 24.96 6.28 6.71
C THR A 497 26.14 6.84 7.51
N ASN A 498 26.37 8.16 7.44
CA ASN A 498 27.35 8.82 8.31
C ASN A 498 26.98 8.82 9.80
N ILE A 499 25.77 8.37 10.17
CA ILE A 499 25.32 8.23 11.55
C ILE A 499 25.16 6.74 11.85
N PRO A 500 25.98 6.17 12.75
CA PRO A 500 25.89 4.75 13.11
C PRO A 500 24.49 4.39 13.62
N GLY A 501 23.94 3.27 13.13
CA GLY A 501 22.58 2.81 13.44
C GLY A 501 21.48 3.37 12.54
N ILE A 502 21.82 4.29 11.63
CA ILE A 502 20.92 4.73 10.55
C ILE A 502 21.41 4.13 9.24
N PHE A 503 20.55 3.37 8.58
CA PHE A 503 20.79 2.75 7.29
C PHE A 503 19.90 3.39 6.22
N ALA A 504 20.34 3.39 4.96
CA ALA A 504 19.51 3.81 3.84
C ALA A 504 19.47 2.71 2.77
N ILE A 505 18.29 2.44 2.21
CA ILE A 505 18.09 1.37 1.22
C ILE A 505 17.12 1.80 0.12
N GLY A 506 17.27 1.20 -1.06
CA GLY A 506 16.41 1.44 -2.20
C GLY A 506 16.61 2.81 -2.83
N ASP A 507 15.56 3.36 -3.42
CA ASP A 507 15.67 4.51 -4.32
C ASP A 507 16.04 5.82 -3.63
N VAL A 508 15.99 5.90 -2.29
CA VAL A 508 16.45 7.08 -1.54
C VAL A 508 17.99 7.15 -1.43
N ARG A 509 18.66 6.00 -1.57
CA ARG A 509 20.12 5.87 -1.43
C ARG A 509 20.84 6.34 -2.70
N SER A 510 21.97 7.02 -2.53
CA SER A 510 22.88 7.35 -3.63
C SER A 510 23.45 6.06 -4.23
N GLY A 511 23.69 6.03 -5.55
CA GLY A 511 24.28 4.88 -6.21
C GLY A 511 23.38 3.64 -6.35
N SER A 512 22.17 3.62 -5.80
CA SER A 512 21.27 2.46 -5.94
C SER A 512 20.77 2.28 -7.39
N VAL A 513 20.51 1.03 -7.76
CA VAL A 513 20.22 0.61 -9.15
C VAL A 513 18.84 1.07 -9.65
N LYS A 514 17.99 1.62 -8.77
CA LYS A 514 16.62 2.09 -9.07
C LYS A 514 15.76 1.02 -9.76
N ARG A 515 15.75 -0.19 -9.21
CA ARG A 515 14.99 -1.35 -9.70
C ARG A 515 14.33 -2.08 -8.54
N VAL A 516 13.12 -2.57 -8.73
CA VAL A 516 12.35 -3.29 -7.70
C VAL A 516 13.14 -4.46 -7.11
N ALA A 517 13.73 -5.32 -7.94
CA ALA A 517 14.51 -6.47 -7.46
C ALA A 517 15.77 -6.06 -6.68
N ALA A 518 16.45 -4.99 -7.12
CA ALA A 518 17.63 -4.48 -6.41
C ALA A 518 17.24 -3.84 -5.05
N ALA A 519 16.14 -3.08 -5.02
CA ALA A 519 15.58 -2.52 -3.80
C ALA A 519 15.20 -3.62 -2.78
N VAL A 520 14.57 -4.71 -3.25
CA VAL A 520 14.29 -5.88 -2.41
C VAL A 520 15.58 -6.53 -1.90
N GLY A 521 16.60 -6.65 -2.76
CA GLY A 521 17.92 -7.16 -2.38
C GLY A 521 18.59 -6.32 -1.28
N GLU A 522 18.59 -5.00 -1.41
CA GLU A 522 19.11 -4.10 -0.36
C GLU A 522 18.32 -4.21 0.94
N GLY A 523 16.99 -4.37 0.87
CA GLY A 523 16.14 -4.61 2.04
C GLY A 523 16.43 -5.93 2.76
N ALA A 524 16.77 -6.99 2.03
CA ALA A 524 17.25 -8.23 2.65
C ALA A 524 18.65 -8.04 3.27
N GLN A 525 19.56 -7.40 2.54
CA GLN A 525 20.96 -7.23 2.93
C GLN A 525 21.14 -6.39 4.20
N VAL A 526 20.30 -5.36 4.40
CA VAL A 526 20.46 -4.43 5.53
C VAL A 526 20.24 -5.10 6.88
N VAL A 527 19.43 -6.15 6.96
CA VAL A 527 19.11 -6.82 8.23
C VAL A 527 20.34 -7.50 8.85
N ALA A 528 21.23 -8.08 8.03
CA ALA A 528 22.50 -8.60 8.52
C ALA A 528 23.41 -7.51 9.13
N GLN A 529 23.41 -6.31 8.54
CA GLN A 529 24.18 -5.17 9.05
C GLN A 529 23.56 -4.61 10.33
N LEU A 530 22.23 -4.61 10.39
CA LEU A 530 21.46 -4.24 11.58
C LEU A 530 21.79 -5.17 12.76
N HIS A 531 21.85 -6.49 12.56
CA HIS A 531 22.27 -7.42 13.62
C HIS A 531 23.69 -7.14 14.12
N SER A 532 24.63 -6.87 13.20
CA SER A 532 26.00 -6.49 13.56
C SER A 532 26.03 -5.21 14.42
N TYR A 533 25.23 -4.20 14.06
CA TYR A 533 25.12 -2.97 14.84
C TYR A 533 24.51 -3.18 16.23
N LEU A 534 23.37 -3.88 16.31
CA LEU A 534 22.66 -4.13 17.57
C LEU A 534 23.52 -4.97 18.55
N ALA A 535 24.25 -5.96 18.04
CA ALA A 535 25.18 -6.74 18.85
C ALA A 535 26.34 -5.90 19.41
N ALA A 536 26.88 -4.97 18.60
CA ALA A 536 27.95 -4.07 19.05
C ALA A 536 27.48 -3.12 20.16
N GLN A 537 26.23 -2.65 20.12
CA GLN A 537 25.66 -1.82 21.20
C GLN A 537 25.50 -2.58 22.52
N GLN A 538 25.13 -3.86 22.47
CA GLN A 538 25.00 -4.70 23.68
C GLN A 538 26.35 -5.02 24.33
N ALA A 539 27.45 -4.94 23.57
CA ALA A 539 28.78 -5.27 24.05
C ALA A 539 29.52 -4.11 24.75
N VAL A 540 28.97 -2.90 24.74
CA VAL A 540 29.54 -1.75 25.47
C VAL A 540 28.94 -1.72 26.88
N PRO A 541 29.71 -2.01 27.95
CA PRO A 541 29.20 -1.88 29.31
C PRO A 541 28.93 -0.42 29.64
N ALA A 542 27.84 -0.17 30.38
CA ALA A 542 27.44 1.15 30.89
C ALA A 542 28.52 1.84 31.74
#